data_AF-A0A378U7A3-F1
#
_entry.id   AF-A0A378U7A3-F1
#
_cell.length_a   1.000
_cell.length_b   1.000
_cell.length_c   1.000
_cell.angle_alpha   90.00
_cell.angle_beta   90.00
_cell.angle_gamma   90.00
#
_symmetry.space_group_name_H-M   'P 1'
#
loop_
_entity.id
_entity.type
_entity.pdbx_description
1 polymer ?
#
loop_
_entity_poly.entity_id
_entity_poly.type
_entity_poly.pdbx_seq_one_letter_code
_entity_poly.pdbx_strand_id
1 'polypeptide(L)'
;MSFASPFPDVDLPTLSVYDYLFADMSPADANRIAMVDAKSGAETSYGDLVSRIDSFAGGLAARGIGVGDVVALLSPNSSGFAIAFHGILRAGATATTVNALFTARDITKQLKDSGARLLVTVNALLPQALEGALEAGLTEDEVVVLDGAGLGAEGPAPQVSFDPATHLAALPYSSGTTANPKGVMLTHANLTANVAQIRPLQGMTSDDRLLAVLPFFHIYGMTVLLNAALHARAQLVIMPSFDLTEFLDNIATRRCTFVYIAPPVAVALAKHPMVDSYDLSSLRAVLSGAASLDADLGRAVAERLSCTVSQGYGMSELSPVSHITPHDGGLATVGTVAPLDSCGWTVPNGVSKLVDPDTARKSTSRQRV
;
A
#
# COMPACT_ATOMS: atom_id res chain seq x y z
N MET A 1 -4.22 -29.42 10.47
CA MET A 1 -2.82 -29.62 9.99
C MET A 1 -2.18 -28.23 9.85
N SER A 2 -0.87 -28.06 10.02
CA SER A 2 -0.17 -26.80 9.67
C SER A 2 0.39 -26.94 8.25
N PHE A 3 0.33 -25.87 7.48
CA PHE A 3 0.82 -25.78 6.10
C PHE A 3 1.93 -24.72 6.08
N ALA A 4 3.17 -25.15 5.86
CA ALA A 4 4.28 -24.23 5.65
C ALA A 4 4.24 -23.68 4.22
N SER A 5 4.84 -22.51 4.02
CA SER A 5 5.07 -21.98 2.68
C SER A 5 5.80 -23.00 1.80
N PRO A 6 5.39 -23.18 0.53
CA PRO A 6 6.16 -23.97 -0.44
C PRO A 6 7.35 -23.19 -1.00
N PHE A 7 7.47 -21.89 -0.70
CA PHE A 7 8.54 -21.03 -1.20
C PHE A 7 9.75 -21.06 -0.26
N PRO A 8 10.97 -20.87 -0.78
CA PRO A 8 12.14 -20.66 0.07
C PRO A 8 11.92 -19.48 1.02
N ASP A 9 12.41 -19.62 2.25
CA ASP A 9 12.45 -18.50 3.19
C ASP A 9 13.30 -17.35 2.63
N VAL A 10 12.90 -16.13 2.93
CA VAL A 10 13.65 -14.92 2.59
C VAL A 10 14.29 -14.32 3.83
N ASP A 11 15.33 -13.51 3.61
CA ASP A 11 15.92 -12.69 4.66
C ASP A 11 14.92 -11.60 5.08
N LEU A 12 14.54 -11.60 6.35
CA LEU A 12 13.62 -10.61 6.90
C LEU A 12 14.42 -9.37 7.35
N PRO A 13 14.09 -8.16 6.84
CA PRO A 13 14.85 -6.95 7.18
C PRO A 13 14.66 -6.55 8.65
N THR A 14 15.74 -6.09 9.28
CA THR A 14 15.74 -5.50 10.62
C THR A 14 15.81 -3.96 10.59
N LEU A 15 15.53 -3.37 9.43
CA LEU A 15 15.61 -1.93 9.19
C LEU A 15 14.25 -1.25 9.42
N SER A 16 14.28 0.06 9.63
CA SER A 16 13.06 0.87 9.53
C SER A 16 12.50 0.77 8.10
N VAL A 17 11.22 1.10 7.92
CA VAL A 17 10.59 1.11 6.58
C VAL A 17 11.32 2.11 5.68
N TYR A 18 11.63 3.31 6.17
CA TYR A 18 12.37 4.30 5.38
C TYR A 18 13.74 3.75 4.94
N ASP A 19 14.53 3.19 5.86
CA ASP A 19 15.87 2.71 5.52
C ASP A 19 15.81 1.51 4.59
N TYR A 20 14.88 0.58 4.80
CA TYR A 20 14.71 -0.58 3.92
C TYR A 20 14.32 -0.16 2.49
N LEU A 21 13.54 0.90 2.34
CA LEU A 21 13.12 1.37 1.03
C LEU A 21 14.18 2.21 0.33
N PHE A 22 15.01 2.99 1.04
CA PHE A 22 15.80 4.05 0.40
C PHE A 22 17.30 4.04 0.72
N ALA A 23 17.78 3.33 1.75
CA ALA A 23 19.18 3.45 2.20
C ALA A 23 20.19 2.83 1.21
N ASP A 24 19.79 1.82 0.44
CA ASP A 24 20.64 1.14 -0.55
C ASP A 24 20.53 1.74 -1.97
N MET A 25 19.87 2.89 -2.11
CA MET A 25 19.66 3.55 -3.39
C MET A 25 20.98 4.01 -4.02
N SER A 26 21.24 3.58 -5.25
CA SER A 26 22.39 4.04 -6.02
C SER A 26 22.17 5.44 -6.63
N PRO A 27 23.22 6.15 -7.07
CA PRO A 27 23.06 7.39 -7.82
C PRO A 27 22.25 7.23 -9.12
N ALA A 28 22.26 6.04 -9.73
CA ALA A 28 21.44 5.76 -10.91
C ALA A 28 19.96 5.64 -10.53
N ASP A 29 19.65 4.98 -9.41
CA ASP A 29 18.29 4.86 -8.90
C ASP A 29 17.70 6.23 -8.58
N ALA A 30 18.48 7.13 -7.98
CA ALA A 30 18.05 8.48 -7.64
C ALA A 30 17.51 9.27 -8.85
N ASN A 31 18.03 9.00 -10.06
CA ASN A 31 17.59 9.65 -11.30
C ASN A 31 16.35 8.99 -11.94
N ARG A 32 15.92 7.82 -11.47
CA ARG A 32 14.72 7.16 -11.98
C ARG A 32 13.47 7.91 -11.52
N ILE A 33 12.42 7.90 -12.34
CA ILE A 33 11.12 8.45 -11.95
C ILE A 33 10.44 7.46 -10.98
N ALA A 34 10.22 7.90 -9.75
CA ALA A 34 9.52 7.12 -8.73
C ALA A 34 8.00 7.21 -8.91
N MET A 35 7.50 8.41 -9.19
CA MET A 35 6.06 8.68 -9.19
C MET A 35 5.67 9.66 -10.29
N VAL A 36 4.47 9.47 -10.82
CA VAL A 36 3.80 10.39 -11.72
C VAL A 36 2.37 10.58 -11.25
N ASP A 37 2.01 11.81 -10.88
CA ASP A 37 0.63 12.15 -10.56
C ASP A 37 -0.17 12.22 -11.88
N ALA A 38 -1.03 11.23 -12.12
CA ALA A 38 -1.61 10.98 -13.45
C ALA A 38 -2.36 12.20 -14.02
N LYS A 39 -3.06 12.93 -13.15
CA LYS A 39 -3.90 14.09 -13.51
C LYS A 39 -3.09 15.33 -13.90
N SER A 40 -1.99 15.62 -13.21
CA SER A 40 -1.15 16.79 -13.50
C SER A 40 -0.01 16.46 -14.47
N GLY A 41 0.36 15.18 -14.59
CA GLY A 41 1.57 14.74 -15.28
C GLY A 41 2.86 15.07 -14.54
N ALA A 42 2.77 15.56 -13.30
CA ALA A 42 3.95 15.90 -12.50
C ALA A 42 4.75 14.64 -12.17
N GLU A 43 6.04 14.65 -12.49
CA GLU A 43 6.95 13.56 -12.21
C GLU A 43 7.80 13.88 -10.96
N THR A 44 8.05 12.87 -10.14
CA THR A 44 8.96 12.95 -8.99
C THR A 44 9.99 11.85 -9.13
N SER A 45 11.28 12.23 -9.22
CA SER A 45 12.38 11.27 -9.21
C SER A 45 12.55 10.64 -7.83
N TYR A 46 13.25 9.51 -7.73
CA TYR A 46 13.58 8.90 -6.45
C TYR A 46 14.43 9.83 -5.58
N GLY A 47 15.37 10.58 -6.17
CA GLY A 47 16.17 11.58 -5.47
C GLY A 47 15.31 12.72 -4.91
N ASP A 48 14.37 13.25 -5.70
CA ASP A 48 13.43 14.28 -5.26
C ASP A 48 12.49 13.73 -4.17
N LEU A 49 12.03 12.50 -4.32
CA LEU A 49 11.18 11.83 -3.34
C LEU A 49 11.88 11.77 -1.98
N VAL A 50 13.09 11.22 -1.93
CA VAL A 50 13.88 11.14 -0.68
C VAL A 50 14.15 12.53 -0.12
N SER A 51 14.57 13.49 -0.93
CA SER A 51 14.80 14.85 -0.47
C SER A 51 13.54 15.50 0.14
N ARG A 52 12.36 15.25 -0.43
CA ARG A 52 11.09 15.77 0.08
C ARG A 52 10.62 15.03 1.34
N ILE A 53 10.83 13.72 1.42
CA ILE A 53 10.58 12.92 2.63
C ILE A 53 11.43 13.47 3.80
N ASP A 54 12.70 13.72 3.53
CA ASP A 54 13.65 14.23 4.52
C ASP A 54 13.26 15.63 4.99
N SER A 55 12.88 16.51 4.07
CA SER A 55 12.37 17.84 4.40
C SER A 55 11.07 17.77 5.21
N PHE A 56 10.17 16.84 4.87
CA PHE A 56 8.92 16.67 5.60
C PHE A 56 9.19 16.18 7.04
N ALA A 57 10.10 15.23 7.20
CA ALA A 57 10.53 14.75 8.51
C ALA A 57 11.19 15.86 9.36
N GLY A 58 12.01 16.71 8.74
CA GLY A 58 12.57 17.90 9.39
C GLY A 58 11.50 18.87 9.88
N GLY A 59 10.49 19.15 9.05
CA GLY A 59 9.34 19.99 9.44
C GLY A 59 8.49 19.42 10.57
N LEU A 60 8.33 18.09 10.64
CA LEU A 60 7.70 17.43 11.79
C LEU A 60 8.53 17.61 13.05
N ALA A 61 9.84 17.38 12.97
CA ALA A 61 10.75 17.53 14.10
C ALA A 61 10.80 18.98 14.63
N ALA A 62 10.73 19.98 13.75
CA ALA A 62 10.65 21.39 14.13
C ALA A 62 9.39 21.74 14.93
N ARG A 63 8.29 21.02 14.68
CA ARG A 63 7.05 21.05 15.49
C ARG A 63 7.10 20.14 16.73
N GLY A 64 8.26 19.56 17.00
CA GLY A 64 8.49 18.64 18.12
C GLY A 64 7.81 17.29 17.98
N ILE A 65 7.42 16.88 16.76
CA ILE A 65 6.88 15.54 16.48
C ILE A 65 8.03 14.56 16.26
N GLY A 66 7.99 13.39 16.93
CA GLY A 66 9.02 12.37 16.78
C GLY A 66 8.65 11.00 17.32
N VAL A 67 9.63 10.28 17.86
CA VAL A 67 9.46 8.91 18.38
C VAL A 67 8.40 8.85 19.48
N GLY A 68 7.35 8.06 19.23
CA GLY A 68 6.23 7.86 20.14
C GLY A 68 5.01 8.74 19.85
N ASP A 69 5.13 9.76 18.99
CA ASP A 69 4.00 10.53 18.51
C ASP A 69 3.26 9.79 17.38
N VAL A 70 1.95 10.03 17.27
CA VAL A 70 1.11 9.57 16.18
C VAL A 70 0.71 10.76 15.30
N VAL A 71 0.86 10.63 13.99
CA VAL A 71 0.44 11.62 13.00
C VAL A 71 -0.63 11.01 12.10
N ALA A 72 -1.76 11.70 11.98
CA ALA A 72 -2.82 11.31 11.09
C ALA A 72 -2.58 11.82 9.67
N LEU A 73 -2.85 11.00 8.66
CA LEU A 73 -2.72 11.34 7.25
C LEU A 73 -4.06 11.10 6.53
N LEU A 74 -4.74 12.19 6.20
CA LEU A 74 -6.01 12.22 5.48
C LEU A 74 -5.79 12.81 4.09
N SER A 75 -5.53 11.97 3.08
CA SER A 75 -5.32 12.46 1.72
C SER A 75 -5.69 11.37 0.70
N PRO A 76 -6.19 11.74 -0.49
CA PRO A 76 -6.26 10.82 -1.62
C PRO A 76 -4.86 10.36 -2.05
N ASN A 77 -4.81 9.38 -2.95
CA ASN A 77 -3.53 8.97 -3.54
C ASN A 77 -2.88 10.15 -4.26
N SER A 78 -1.62 10.42 -3.93
CA SER A 78 -0.79 11.45 -4.56
C SER A 78 0.68 11.21 -4.20
N SER A 79 1.59 11.84 -4.95
CA SER A 79 2.99 11.95 -4.53
C SER A 79 3.12 12.60 -3.14
N GLY A 80 2.27 13.58 -2.83
CA GLY A 80 2.18 14.22 -1.52
C GLY A 80 1.86 13.24 -0.39
N PHE A 81 0.91 12.32 -0.61
CA PHE A 81 0.62 11.25 0.36
C PHE A 81 1.88 10.40 0.62
N ALA A 82 2.56 9.96 -0.44
CA ALA A 82 3.76 9.13 -0.31
C ALA A 82 4.88 9.86 0.44
N ILE A 83 5.10 11.13 0.14
CA ILE A 83 6.09 11.97 0.83
C ILE A 83 5.73 12.12 2.32
N ALA A 84 4.48 12.45 2.63
CA ALA A 84 4.04 12.66 4.01
C ALA A 84 4.11 11.36 4.83
N PHE A 85 3.62 10.25 4.28
CA PHE A 85 3.64 8.95 4.94
C PHE A 85 5.06 8.55 5.31
N HIS A 86 5.99 8.53 4.36
CA HIS A 86 7.37 8.14 4.64
C HIS A 86 8.12 9.21 5.47
N GLY A 87 7.73 10.48 5.38
CA GLY A 87 8.26 11.57 6.21
C GLY A 87 7.90 11.43 7.69
N ILE A 88 6.66 11.00 7.99
CA ILE A 88 6.22 10.64 9.35
C ILE A 88 7.10 9.51 9.90
N LEU A 89 7.28 8.45 9.12
CA LEU A 89 8.12 7.30 9.51
C LEU A 89 9.59 7.70 9.70
N ARG A 90 10.11 8.57 8.81
CA ARG A 90 11.48 9.07 8.87
C ARG A 90 11.72 9.96 10.10
N ALA A 91 10.70 10.69 10.56
CA ALA A 91 10.74 11.43 11.82
C ALA A 91 10.65 10.51 13.06
N GLY A 92 10.47 9.19 12.88
CA GLY A 92 10.27 8.22 13.94
C GLY A 92 8.86 8.20 14.53
N ALA A 93 7.93 8.99 13.98
CA ALA A 93 6.53 8.98 14.39
C ALA A 93 5.76 7.83 13.72
N THR A 94 4.61 7.47 14.30
CA THR A 94 3.70 6.47 13.75
C THR A 94 2.63 7.12 12.88
N ALA A 95 2.39 6.59 11.69
CA ALA A 95 1.36 7.09 10.78
C ALA A 95 0.00 6.39 11.01
N THR A 96 -1.06 7.14 11.33
CA THR A 96 -2.45 6.64 11.22
C THR A 96 -3.06 7.16 9.93
N THR A 97 -3.38 6.27 9.00
CA THR A 97 -3.93 6.68 7.70
C THR A 97 -5.45 6.70 7.75
N VAL A 98 -6.03 7.82 7.32
CA VAL A 98 -7.47 8.09 7.41
C VAL A 98 -8.06 8.02 6.01
N ASN A 99 -9.21 7.37 5.88
CA ASN A 99 -9.92 7.25 4.61
C ASN A 99 -10.36 8.63 4.12
N ALA A 100 -9.99 8.98 2.89
CA ALA A 100 -10.30 10.27 2.26
C ALA A 100 -11.82 10.56 2.15
N LEU A 101 -12.67 9.54 2.27
CA LEU A 101 -14.13 9.66 2.23
C LEU A 101 -14.78 9.82 3.62
N PHE A 102 -13.99 9.86 4.69
CA PHE A 102 -14.53 9.99 6.04
C PHE A 102 -15.13 11.37 6.30
N THR A 103 -16.21 11.35 7.08
CA THR A 103 -16.83 12.57 7.62
C THR A 103 -16.00 13.11 8.80
N ALA A 104 -16.24 14.36 9.19
CA ALA A 104 -15.62 14.95 10.38
C ALA A 104 -15.77 14.06 11.62
N ARG A 105 -16.98 13.50 11.84
CA ARG A 105 -17.25 12.57 12.96
C ARG A 105 -16.37 11.31 12.93
N ASP A 106 -16.12 10.75 11.76
CA ASP A 106 -15.32 9.53 11.63
C ASP A 106 -13.83 9.85 11.82
N ILE A 107 -13.39 11.00 11.32
CA ILE A 107 -12.06 11.56 11.57
C ILE A 107 -11.85 11.77 13.07
N THR A 108 -12.78 12.46 13.77
CA THR A 108 -12.72 12.70 15.23
C THR A 108 -12.50 11.41 16.01
N LYS A 109 -13.27 10.37 15.70
CA LYS A 109 -13.16 9.07 16.40
C LYS A 109 -11.77 8.46 16.22
N GLN A 110 -11.25 8.43 14.99
CA GLN A 110 -9.94 7.85 14.71
C GLN A 110 -8.81 8.68 15.34
N LEU A 111 -8.89 10.01 15.30
CA LEU A 111 -7.90 10.88 15.96
C LEU A 111 -7.85 10.64 17.47
N LYS A 112 -9.02 10.55 18.13
CA LYS A 112 -9.11 10.26 19.58
C LYS A 112 -8.58 8.88 19.94
N ASP A 113 -8.96 7.85 19.17
CA ASP A 113 -8.56 6.47 19.44
C ASP A 113 -7.06 6.23 19.19
N SER A 114 -6.51 6.85 18.15
CA SER A 114 -5.09 6.72 17.80
C SER A 114 -4.17 7.64 18.62
N GLY A 115 -4.72 8.63 19.32
CA GLY A 115 -3.92 9.64 20.05
C GLY A 115 -3.12 10.53 19.11
N ALA A 116 -3.62 10.80 17.90
CA ALA A 116 -2.92 11.61 16.92
C ALA A 116 -2.70 13.04 17.43
N ARG A 117 -1.45 13.50 17.39
CA ARG A 117 -1.04 14.86 17.82
C ARG A 117 -1.09 15.88 16.68
N LEU A 118 -1.08 15.41 15.44
CA LEU A 118 -1.08 16.24 14.24
C LEU A 118 -1.91 15.57 13.14
N LEU A 119 -2.65 16.36 12.36
CA LEU A 119 -3.38 15.91 11.18
C LEU A 119 -2.79 16.54 9.91
N VAL A 120 -2.32 15.70 9.01
CA VAL A 120 -1.91 16.08 7.66
C VAL A 120 -3.08 15.85 6.70
N THR A 121 -3.45 16.86 5.93
CA THR A 121 -4.55 16.84 4.97
C THR A 121 -4.22 17.59 3.67
N VAL A 122 -5.20 17.72 2.78
CA VAL A 122 -5.15 18.53 1.55
C VAL A 122 -6.31 19.53 1.54
N ASN A 123 -6.19 20.62 0.76
CA ASN A 123 -7.20 21.68 0.69
C ASN A 123 -8.60 21.14 0.38
N ALA A 124 -8.69 20.17 -0.53
CA ALA A 124 -9.96 19.55 -0.91
C ALA A 124 -10.67 18.82 0.24
N LEU A 125 -9.94 18.42 1.27
CA LEU A 125 -10.47 17.72 2.45
C LEU A 125 -10.39 18.57 3.74
N LEU A 126 -9.90 19.81 3.63
CA LEU A 126 -9.68 20.69 4.78
C LEU A 126 -10.95 20.97 5.60
N PRO A 127 -12.14 21.21 5.00
CA PRO A 127 -13.33 21.53 5.79
C PRO A 127 -13.67 20.46 6.83
N GLN A 128 -13.78 19.20 6.42
CA GLN A 128 -14.07 18.08 7.34
C GLN A 128 -12.86 17.69 8.20
N ALA A 129 -11.64 17.89 7.70
CA ALA A 129 -10.41 17.63 8.46
C ALA A 129 -10.30 18.56 9.66
N LEU A 130 -10.53 19.86 9.44
CA LEU A 130 -10.47 20.88 10.49
C LEU A 130 -11.58 20.68 11.52
N GLU A 131 -12.82 20.44 11.07
CA GLU A 131 -13.93 20.14 11.96
C GLU A 131 -13.63 18.92 12.85
N GLY A 132 -13.15 17.82 12.25
CA GLY A 132 -12.80 16.60 12.99
C GLY A 132 -11.61 16.77 13.93
N ALA A 133 -10.59 17.54 13.52
CA ALA A 133 -9.42 17.82 14.35
C ALA A 133 -9.78 18.67 15.59
N LEU A 134 -10.56 19.74 15.40
CA LEU A 134 -11.01 20.59 16.50
C LEU A 134 -11.90 19.82 17.50
N GLU A 135 -12.82 18.97 17.01
CA GLU A 135 -13.64 18.10 17.87
C GLU A 135 -12.81 17.01 18.59
N ALA A 136 -11.67 16.63 18.00
CA ALA A 136 -10.68 15.74 18.61
C ALA A 136 -9.79 16.42 19.66
N GLY A 137 -9.80 17.76 19.72
CA GLY A 137 -9.01 18.55 20.66
C GLY A 137 -7.67 19.03 20.11
N LEU A 138 -7.42 18.88 18.80
CA LEU A 138 -6.29 19.51 18.12
C LEU A 138 -6.62 20.98 17.86
N THR A 139 -5.59 21.80 17.66
CA THR A 139 -5.67 23.20 17.25
C THR A 139 -5.52 23.36 15.74
N GLU A 140 -5.84 24.55 15.19
CA GLU A 140 -5.66 24.82 13.76
C GLU A 140 -4.19 24.67 13.31
N ASP A 141 -3.24 25.04 14.17
CA ASP A 141 -1.79 24.94 13.90
C ASP A 141 -1.28 23.47 13.86
N GLU A 142 -2.06 22.54 14.39
CA GLU A 142 -1.84 21.09 14.36
C GLU A 142 -2.52 20.43 13.14
N VAL A 143 -3.11 21.21 12.24
CA VAL A 143 -3.62 20.77 10.93
C VAL A 143 -2.71 21.30 9.82
N VAL A 144 -2.08 20.39 9.09
CA VAL A 144 -1.10 20.70 8.05
C VAL A 144 -1.67 20.37 6.68
N VAL A 145 -1.58 21.30 5.73
CA VAL A 145 -2.14 21.15 4.38
C VAL A 145 -1.02 20.96 3.34
N LEU A 146 -0.94 19.77 2.74
CA LEU A 146 0.14 19.34 1.85
C LEU A 146 0.25 20.16 0.56
N ASP A 147 -0.89 20.46 -0.07
CA ASP A 147 -1.02 21.25 -1.28
C ASP A 147 -1.26 22.75 -0.99
N GLY A 148 -0.94 23.18 0.23
CA GLY A 148 -0.92 24.57 0.69
C GLY A 148 0.49 25.01 1.06
N ALA A 149 0.65 25.70 2.20
CA ALA A 149 1.95 26.11 2.70
C ALA A 149 2.84 24.93 3.17
N GLY A 150 2.24 23.76 3.41
CA GLY A 150 2.94 22.58 3.92
C GLY A 150 3.55 22.79 5.31
N LEU A 151 4.57 21.99 5.63
CA LEU A 151 5.35 22.12 6.87
C LEU A 151 6.46 23.19 6.79
N GLY A 152 6.72 23.77 5.62
CA GLY A 152 7.93 24.55 5.36
C GLY A 152 9.20 23.69 5.33
N ALA A 153 10.29 24.20 4.74
CA ALA A 153 11.60 23.55 4.76
C ALA A 153 12.32 23.87 6.08
N GLU A 154 11.87 23.30 7.19
CA GLU A 154 12.31 23.67 8.56
C GLU A 154 13.46 22.80 9.10
N GLY A 155 14.53 22.66 8.30
CA GLY A 155 15.77 22.00 8.73
C GLY A 155 15.93 20.54 8.28
N PRO A 156 17.06 19.90 8.63
CA PRO A 156 17.36 18.53 8.21
C PRO A 156 16.44 17.52 8.90
N ALA A 157 16.24 16.36 8.27
CA ALA A 157 15.57 15.23 8.90
C ALA A 157 16.25 14.86 10.25
N PRO A 158 15.48 14.54 11.30
CA PRO A 158 16.05 14.19 12.59
C PRO A 158 16.83 12.86 12.51
N GLN A 159 17.82 12.71 13.39
CA GLN A 159 18.42 11.41 13.68
C GLN A 159 17.60 10.74 14.78
N VAL A 160 17.01 9.59 14.47
CA VAL A 160 16.11 8.86 15.37
C VAL A 160 16.65 7.46 15.63
N SER A 161 16.36 6.93 16.82
CA SER A 161 16.73 5.57 17.22
C SER A 161 15.55 4.91 17.91
N PHE A 162 15.12 3.78 17.37
CA PHE A 162 14.07 2.92 17.91
C PHE A 162 14.34 1.49 17.44
N ASP A 163 13.73 0.50 18.07
CA ASP A 163 13.79 -0.89 17.62
C ASP A 163 12.70 -1.14 16.56
N PRO A 164 13.02 -1.42 15.28
CA PRO A 164 12.02 -1.66 14.25
C PRO A 164 11.10 -2.85 14.52
N ALA A 165 11.51 -3.80 15.36
CA ALA A 165 10.70 -4.96 15.71
C ALA A 165 9.51 -4.61 16.61
N THR A 166 9.64 -3.54 17.41
CA THR A 166 8.64 -3.15 18.43
C THR A 166 8.04 -1.78 18.18
N HIS A 167 8.73 -0.91 17.45
CA HIS A 167 8.25 0.44 17.14
C HIS A 167 7.18 0.43 16.04
N LEU A 168 6.08 1.13 16.29
CA LEU A 168 4.94 1.20 15.37
C LEU A 168 5.27 2.10 14.17
N ALA A 169 5.12 1.55 12.97
CA ALA A 169 5.18 2.33 11.74
C ALA A 169 3.78 2.86 11.38
N ALA A 170 2.77 2.01 11.38
CA ALA A 170 1.44 2.35 10.89
C ALA A 170 0.31 1.86 11.80
N LEU A 171 -0.78 2.63 11.82
CA LEU A 171 -2.05 2.35 12.49
C LEU A 171 -3.22 2.41 11.51
N PRO A 172 -3.28 1.57 10.46
CA PRO A 172 -4.48 1.51 9.61
C PRO A 172 -5.68 1.00 10.40
N TYR A 173 -6.86 1.58 10.14
CA TYR A 173 -8.10 1.17 10.81
C TYR A 173 -8.84 0.14 9.97
N SER A 174 -9.25 -0.95 10.63
CA SER A 174 -10.03 -2.04 10.05
C SER A 174 -11.28 -2.27 10.89
N SER A 175 -12.43 -2.51 10.26
CA SER A 175 -13.63 -2.97 10.98
C SER A 175 -13.40 -4.32 11.68
N GLY A 176 -12.49 -5.15 11.17
CA GLY A 176 -12.26 -6.50 11.68
C GLY A 176 -13.57 -7.29 11.79
N THR A 177 -13.74 -8.06 12.87
CA THR A 177 -14.95 -8.85 13.15
C THR A 177 -16.01 -8.11 13.96
N THR A 178 -15.84 -6.80 14.19
CA THR A 178 -16.78 -5.98 14.98
C THR A 178 -17.31 -4.79 14.17
N ALA A 179 -18.42 -4.18 14.59
CA ALA A 179 -18.98 -3.02 13.87
C ALA A 179 -18.13 -1.73 13.99
N ASN A 180 -17.21 -1.66 14.96
CA ASN A 180 -16.37 -0.48 15.20
C ASN A 180 -14.94 -0.71 14.65
N PRO A 181 -14.43 0.18 13.78
CA PRO A 181 -13.05 0.14 13.32
C PRO A 181 -12.05 0.24 14.48
N LYS A 182 -10.95 -0.53 14.40
CA LYS A 182 -9.87 -0.55 15.39
C LYS A 182 -8.54 -0.27 14.70
N GLY A 183 -7.65 0.45 15.39
CA GLY A 183 -6.29 0.67 14.94
C GLY A 183 -5.48 -0.63 14.96
N VAL A 184 -5.02 -1.07 13.80
CA VAL A 184 -4.14 -2.22 13.68
C VAL A 184 -2.71 -1.76 13.89
N MET A 185 -2.08 -2.19 14.98
CA MET A 185 -0.70 -1.86 15.32
C MET A 185 0.28 -2.62 14.44
N LEU A 186 0.89 -1.94 13.46
CA LEU A 186 1.89 -2.53 12.56
C LEU A 186 3.27 -1.92 12.83
N THR A 187 4.23 -2.77 13.19
CA THR A 187 5.61 -2.35 13.40
C THR A 187 6.34 -2.15 12.08
N HIS A 188 7.50 -1.48 12.13
CA HIS A 188 8.38 -1.40 10.96
C HIS A 188 8.74 -2.79 10.43
N ALA A 189 9.10 -3.72 11.32
CA ALA A 189 9.42 -5.10 10.95
C ALA A 189 8.24 -5.82 10.30
N ASN A 190 6.99 -5.55 10.68
CA ASN A 190 5.84 -6.17 10.01
C ASN A 190 5.74 -5.73 8.55
N LEU A 191 5.88 -4.43 8.28
CA LEU A 191 5.78 -3.88 6.93
C LEU A 191 6.96 -4.31 6.05
N THR A 192 8.20 -4.23 6.56
CA THR A 192 9.40 -4.62 5.79
C THR A 192 9.46 -6.12 5.54
N ALA A 193 9.06 -6.96 6.51
CA ALA A 193 8.92 -8.39 6.31
C ALA A 193 7.93 -8.71 5.20
N ASN A 194 6.75 -8.07 5.19
CA ASN A 194 5.75 -8.36 4.16
C ASN A 194 6.23 -7.95 2.76
N VAL A 195 6.92 -6.80 2.62
CA VAL A 195 7.55 -6.41 1.35
C VAL A 195 8.61 -7.44 0.92
N ALA A 196 9.47 -7.89 1.83
CA ALA A 196 10.49 -8.91 1.53
C ALA A 196 9.85 -10.24 1.08
N GLN A 197 8.78 -10.68 1.75
CA GLN A 197 8.07 -11.92 1.47
C GLN A 197 7.38 -11.91 0.09
N ILE A 198 6.75 -10.81 -0.31
CA ILE A 198 6.01 -10.74 -1.59
C ILE A 198 6.90 -10.45 -2.79
N ARG A 199 8.03 -9.77 -2.59
CA ARG A 199 8.95 -9.35 -3.67
C ARG A 199 9.32 -10.47 -4.64
N PRO A 200 9.81 -11.66 -4.22
CA PRO A 200 10.18 -12.71 -5.16
C PRO A 200 8.97 -13.28 -5.91
N LEU A 201 7.77 -13.18 -5.35
CA LEU A 201 6.56 -13.75 -5.91
C LEU A 201 5.90 -12.81 -6.93
N GLN A 202 6.02 -11.49 -6.77
CA GLN A 202 5.43 -10.51 -7.67
C GLN A 202 6.22 -10.31 -8.99
N GLY A 203 7.51 -10.65 -9.02
CA GLY A 203 8.33 -10.49 -10.22
C GLY A 203 8.47 -9.03 -10.69
N MET A 204 8.29 -8.08 -9.77
CA MET A 204 8.40 -6.65 -10.06
C MET A 204 9.88 -6.23 -10.12
N THR A 205 10.20 -5.40 -11.09
CA THR A 205 11.54 -4.88 -11.34
C THR A 205 11.51 -3.35 -11.43
N SER A 206 12.69 -2.75 -11.49
CA SER A 206 12.80 -1.29 -11.64
C SER A 206 12.16 -0.76 -12.92
N ASP A 207 12.10 -1.56 -13.98
CA ASP A 207 11.59 -1.16 -15.29
C ASP A 207 10.05 -1.21 -15.38
N ASP A 208 9.40 -1.64 -14.31
CA ASP A 208 7.95 -1.75 -14.24
C ASP A 208 7.27 -0.42 -13.91
N ARG A 209 6.05 -0.29 -14.44
CA ARG A 209 5.18 0.87 -14.27
C ARG A 209 3.84 0.41 -13.71
N LEU A 210 3.56 0.78 -12.47
CA LEU A 210 2.38 0.37 -11.76
C LEU A 210 1.33 1.47 -11.84
N LEU A 211 0.14 1.15 -12.32
CA LEU A 211 -0.99 2.07 -12.17
C LEU A 211 -1.57 1.93 -10.76
N ALA A 212 -1.37 2.97 -9.96
CA ALA A 212 -1.69 3.01 -8.56
C ALA A 212 -3.04 3.70 -8.30
N VAL A 213 -4.11 2.90 -8.29
CA VAL A 213 -5.49 3.37 -8.05
C VAL A 213 -6.08 2.85 -6.74
N LEU A 214 -5.51 1.79 -6.15
CA LEU A 214 -5.95 1.32 -4.84
C LEU A 214 -5.55 2.31 -3.75
N PRO A 215 -6.41 2.57 -2.75
CA PRO A 215 -6.14 3.62 -1.78
C PRO A 215 -4.89 3.35 -0.94
N PHE A 216 -3.96 4.31 -0.90
CA PHE A 216 -2.74 4.24 -0.10
C PHE A 216 -3.02 4.30 1.40
N PHE A 217 -4.16 4.87 1.83
CA PHE A 217 -4.56 4.84 3.23
C PHE A 217 -4.94 3.43 3.71
N HIS A 218 -5.24 2.51 2.80
CA HIS A 218 -5.53 1.12 3.12
C HIS A 218 -4.25 0.29 2.98
N ILE A 219 -4.03 -0.67 3.88
CA ILE A 219 -2.77 -1.44 3.94
C ILE A 219 -2.40 -2.16 2.63
N TYR A 220 -3.40 -2.49 1.80
CA TYR A 220 -3.18 -3.10 0.49
C TYR A 220 -2.49 -2.11 -0.45
N GLY A 221 -3.01 -0.89 -0.59
CA GLY A 221 -2.35 0.17 -1.37
C GLY A 221 -1.04 0.62 -0.71
N MET A 222 -0.98 0.69 0.61
CA MET A 222 0.20 1.11 1.36
C MET A 222 1.39 0.18 1.17
N THR A 223 1.23 -1.12 1.42
CA THR A 223 2.36 -2.05 1.41
C THR A 223 2.62 -2.61 0.02
N VAL A 224 1.56 -3.12 -0.63
CA VAL A 224 1.71 -3.93 -1.85
C VAL A 224 1.90 -3.08 -3.10
N LEU A 225 1.31 -1.89 -3.11
CA LEU A 225 1.37 -0.98 -4.25
C LEU A 225 2.41 0.13 -4.03
N LEU A 226 2.42 0.79 -2.87
CA LEU A 226 3.36 1.87 -2.58
C LEU A 226 4.73 1.34 -2.13
N ASN A 227 4.84 0.71 -0.96
CA ASN A 227 6.15 0.31 -0.41
C ASN A 227 6.89 -0.71 -1.29
N ALA A 228 6.19 -1.73 -1.80
CA ALA A 228 6.82 -2.74 -2.64
C ALA A 228 7.34 -2.17 -3.97
N ALA A 229 6.62 -1.23 -4.59
CA ALA A 229 7.07 -0.56 -5.81
C ALA A 229 8.29 0.33 -5.57
N LEU A 230 8.28 1.10 -4.48
CA LEU A 230 9.41 1.95 -4.11
C LEU A 230 10.66 1.12 -3.81
N HIS A 231 10.51 -0.01 -3.12
CA HIS A 231 11.60 -0.97 -2.91
C HIS A 231 12.13 -1.53 -4.24
N ALA A 232 11.25 -1.85 -5.18
CA ALA A 232 11.63 -2.40 -6.49
C ALA A 232 12.27 -1.36 -7.43
N ARG A 233 12.31 -0.07 -7.05
CA ARG A 233 12.68 1.06 -7.92
C ARG A 233 11.78 1.21 -9.14
N ALA A 234 10.55 0.72 -9.04
CA ALA A 234 9.53 0.81 -10.07
C ALA A 234 8.90 2.20 -10.10
N GLN A 235 8.18 2.51 -11.17
CA GLN A 235 7.47 3.79 -11.33
C GLN A 235 5.99 3.64 -10.97
N LEU A 236 5.48 4.50 -10.09
CA LEU A 236 4.06 4.57 -9.75
C LEU A 236 3.37 5.65 -10.58
N VAL A 237 2.36 5.27 -11.36
CA VAL A 237 1.42 6.20 -12.00
C VAL A 237 0.21 6.34 -11.08
N ILE A 238 0.09 7.47 -10.38
CA ILE A 238 -0.83 7.62 -9.26
C ILE A 238 -2.15 8.23 -9.72
N MET A 239 -3.25 7.49 -9.47
CA MET A 239 -4.61 7.98 -9.65
C MET A 239 -5.25 8.27 -8.28
N PRO A 240 -5.81 9.47 -8.05
CA PRO A 240 -6.42 9.83 -6.77
C PRO A 240 -7.70 9.02 -6.49
N SER A 241 -8.40 8.61 -7.55
CA SER A 241 -9.63 7.81 -7.51
C SER A 241 -9.78 7.05 -8.82
N PHE A 242 -10.59 5.99 -8.81
CA PHE A 242 -10.88 5.22 -10.03
C PHE A 242 -11.85 5.97 -10.95
N ASP A 243 -11.41 6.20 -12.18
CA ASP A 243 -12.25 6.50 -13.34
C ASP A 243 -11.81 5.57 -14.47
N LEU A 244 -12.76 4.92 -15.15
CA LEU A 244 -12.42 3.90 -16.16
C LEU A 244 -11.70 4.49 -17.37
N THR A 245 -12.10 5.68 -17.83
CA THR A 245 -11.50 6.33 -18.99
C THR A 245 -10.05 6.70 -18.67
N GLU A 246 -9.84 7.40 -17.56
CA GLU A 246 -8.49 7.77 -17.12
C GLU A 246 -7.64 6.53 -16.83
N PHE A 247 -8.22 5.46 -16.27
CA PHE A 247 -7.51 4.21 -16.00
C PHE A 247 -6.97 3.58 -17.30
N LEU A 248 -7.81 3.47 -18.33
CA LEU A 248 -7.44 2.92 -19.64
C LEU A 248 -6.45 3.83 -20.38
N ASP A 249 -6.68 5.16 -20.35
CA ASP A 249 -5.78 6.16 -20.94
C ASP A 249 -4.37 6.08 -20.33
N ASN A 250 -4.26 5.99 -19.00
CA ASN A 250 -2.97 5.91 -18.33
C ASN A 250 -2.23 4.60 -18.64
N ILE A 251 -2.95 3.47 -18.76
CA ILE A 251 -2.32 2.22 -19.19
C ILE A 251 -1.76 2.37 -20.61
N ALA A 252 -2.58 2.83 -21.55
CA ALA A 252 -2.20 2.92 -22.96
C ALA A 252 -1.07 3.93 -23.21
N THR A 253 -1.20 5.15 -22.65
CA THR A 253 -0.27 6.24 -22.92
C THR A 253 1.03 6.12 -22.12
N ARG A 254 0.95 5.70 -20.84
CA ARG A 254 2.13 5.56 -19.98
C ARG A 254 2.71 4.16 -19.97
N ARG A 255 2.10 3.23 -20.73
CA ARG A 255 2.55 1.85 -20.90
C ARG A 255 2.70 1.12 -19.57
N CYS A 256 1.68 1.21 -18.72
CA CYS A 256 1.70 0.54 -17.42
C CYS A 256 1.85 -0.99 -17.60
N THR A 257 2.70 -1.62 -16.78
CA THR A 257 3.00 -3.06 -16.85
C THR A 257 2.25 -3.88 -15.80
N PHE A 258 1.86 -3.25 -14.69
CA PHE A 258 1.07 -3.86 -13.63
C PHE A 258 -0.11 -3.00 -13.24
N VAL A 259 -1.21 -3.67 -12.90
CA VAL A 259 -2.35 -3.07 -12.20
C VAL A 259 -2.72 -3.94 -11.02
N TYR A 260 -2.99 -3.30 -9.89
CA TYR A 260 -3.56 -3.94 -8.71
C TYR A 260 -4.99 -3.46 -8.57
N ILE A 261 -5.93 -4.39 -8.46
CA ILE A 261 -7.35 -4.10 -8.57
C ILE A 261 -8.17 -4.79 -7.49
N ALA A 262 -9.39 -4.29 -7.31
CA ALA A 262 -10.47 -4.98 -6.62
C ALA A 262 -11.45 -5.59 -7.65
N PRO A 263 -12.28 -6.57 -7.27
CA PRO A 263 -13.18 -7.25 -8.21
C PRO A 263 -14.10 -6.35 -9.07
N PRO A 264 -14.62 -5.20 -8.60
CA PRO A 264 -15.42 -4.31 -9.45
C PRO A 264 -14.67 -3.79 -10.68
N VAL A 265 -13.35 -3.54 -10.57
CA VAL A 265 -12.52 -3.11 -11.70
C VAL A 265 -12.28 -4.29 -12.65
N ALA A 266 -12.15 -5.52 -12.14
CA ALA A 266 -12.05 -6.72 -12.98
C ALA A 266 -13.33 -6.91 -13.84
N VAL A 267 -14.51 -6.63 -13.27
CA VAL A 267 -15.77 -6.64 -14.02
C VAL A 267 -15.76 -5.61 -15.15
N ALA A 268 -15.29 -4.39 -14.87
CA ALA A 268 -15.17 -3.35 -15.89
C ALA A 268 -14.21 -3.78 -17.02
N LEU A 269 -13.03 -4.31 -16.67
CA LEU A 269 -12.04 -4.80 -17.62
C LEU A 269 -12.58 -5.95 -18.48
N ALA A 270 -13.33 -6.88 -17.89
CA ALA A 270 -13.90 -8.01 -18.62
C ALA A 270 -15.06 -7.61 -19.55
N LYS A 271 -15.93 -6.67 -19.13
CA LYS A 271 -17.24 -6.47 -19.78
C LYS A 271 -17.44 -5.13 -20.47
N HIS A 272 -16.70 -4.08 -20.11
CA HIS A 272 -16.99 -2.75 -20.63
C HIS A 272 -16.44 -2.59 -22.06
N PRO A 273 -17.26 -2.19 -23.06
CA PRO A 273 -16.84 -2.14 -24.46
C PRO A 273 -15.70 -1.14 -24.73
N MET A 274 -15.61 -0.08 -23.91
CA MET A 274 -14.52 0.90 -23.98
C MET A 274 -13.13 0.26 -23.88
N VAL A 275 -12.98 -0.88 -23.21
CA VAL A 275 -11.66 -1.54 -23.08
C VAL A 275 -11.08 -1.90 -24.45
N ASP A 276 -11.92 -2.23 -25.44
CA ASP A 276 -11.47 -2.63 -26.78
C ASP A 276 -10.97 -1.44 -27.63
N SER A 277 -11.17 -0.20 -27.18
CA SER A 277 -10.68 1.00 -27.87
C SER A 277 -9.28 1.45 -27.43
N TYR A 278 -8.63 0.71 -26.54
CA TYR A 278 -7.33 1.07 -25.97
C TYR A 278 -6.28 -0.01 -26.26
N ASP A 279 -5.04 0.43 -26.52
CA ASP A 279 -3.89 -0.47 -26.53
C ASP A 279 -3.43 -0.74 -25.10
N LEU A 280 -3.76 -1.91 -24.56
CA LEU A 280 -3.38 -2.34 -23.22
C LEU A 280 -2.25 -3.39 -23.24
N SER A 281 -1.59 -3.57 -24.39
CA SER A 281 -0.57 -4.63 -24.61
C SER A 281 0.68 -4.51 -23.73
N SER A 282 0.88 -3.38 -23.04
CA SER A 282 1.96 -3.21 -22.07
C SER A 282 1.72 -3.98 -20.77
N LEU A 283 0.47 -4.36 -20.45
CA LEU A 283 0.15 -5.07 -19.22
C LEU A 283 0.74 -6.48 -19.25
N ARG A 284 1.60 -6.76 -18.27
CA ARG A 284 2.13 -8.10 -18.00
C ARG A 284 1.25 -8.85 -17.00
N ALA A 285 0.73 -8.13 -15.99
CA ALA A 285 -0.06 -8.76 -14.95
C ALA A 285 -1.13 -7.84 -14.34
N VAL A 286 -2.23 -8.47 -13.95
CA VAL A 286 -3.33 -7.92 -13.17
C VAL A 286 -3.42 -8.71 -11.87
N LEU A 287 -3.22 -8.04 -10.73
CA LEU A 287 -3.37 -8.67 -9.42
C LEU A 287 -4.67 -8.22 -8.75
N SER A 288 -5.54 -9.18 -8.46
CA SER A 288 -6.78 -8.93 -7.72
C SER A 288 -6.62 -9.29 -6.25
N GLY A 289 -7.20 -8.49 -5.37
CA GLY A 289 -7.20 -8.75 -3.94
C GLY A 289 -8.42 -8.12 -3.24
N ALA A 290 -8.39 -8.16 -1.90
CA ALA A 290 -9.43 -7.68 -0.98
C ALA A 290 -10.77 -8.46 -0.98
N ALA A 291 -11.18 -9.02 -2.11
CA ALA A 291 -12.35 -9.89 -2.21
C ALA A 291 -12.13 -10.97 -3.28
N SER A 292 -12.90 -12.04 -3.19
CA SER A 292 -12.80 -13.20 -4.08
C SER A 292 -13.04 -12.79 -5.54
N LEU A 293 -12.15 -13.22 -6.44
CA LEU A 293 -12.37 -13.20 -7.88
C LEU A 293 -12.77 -14.61 -8.33
N ASP A 294 -13.90 -14.70 -9.04
CA ASP A 294 -14.34 -15.94 -9.67
C ASP A 294 -13.46 -16.31 -10.88
N ALA A 295 -13.29 -17.61 -11.12
CA ALA A 295 -12.43 -18.13 -12.19
C ALA A 295 -12.84 -17.70 -13.59
N ASP A 296 -14.14 -17.60 -13.88
CA ASP A 296 -14.64 -17.19 -15.20
C ASP A 296 -14.36 -15.71 -15.43
N LEU A 297 -14.54 -14.87 -14.40
CA LEU A 297 -14.21 -13.46 -14.48
C LEU A 297 -12.69 -13.25 -14.66
N GLY A 298 -11.87 -13.96 -13.89
CA GLY A 298 -10.41 -13.91 -14.03
C GLY A 298 -9.95 -14.33 -15.44
N ARG A 299 -10.56 -15.38 -15.99
CA ARG A 299 -10.26 -15.86 -17.35
C ARG A 299 -10.67 -14.85 -18.41
N ALA A 300 -11.84 -14.24 -18.29
CA ALA A 300 -12.30 -13.21 -19.22
C ALA A 300 -11.35 -12.00 -19.25
N VAL A 301 -10.80 -11.59 -18.10
CA VAL A 301 -9.78 -10.53 -18.05
C VAL A 301 -8.47 -11.00 -18.68
N ALA A 302 -7.98 -12.20 -18.33
CA ALA A 302 -6.72 -12.74 -18.84
C ALA A 302 -6.73 -12.88 -20.37
N GLU A 303 -7.82 -13.43 -20.92
CA GLU A 303 -7.99 -13.61 -22.37
C GLU A 303 -8.10 -12.27 -23.10
N ARG A 304 -8.93 -11.35 -22.58
CA ARG A 304 -9.15 -10.05 -23.23
C ARG A 304 -7.91 -9.16 -23.22
N LEU A 305 -7.15 -9.17 -22.13
CA LEU A 305 -5.97 -8.32 -21.97
C LEU A 305 -4.67 -9.03 -22.35
N SER A 306 -4.71 -10.33 -22.64
CA SER A 306 -3.53 -11.16 -22.94
C SER A 306 -2.42 -11.05 -21.88
N CYS A 307 -2.82 -11.04 -20.61
CA CYS A 307 -1.90 -10.86 -19.47
C CYS A 307 -2.17 -11.89 -18.36
N THR A 308 -1.24 -12.00 -17.42
CA THR A 308 -1.41 -12.89 -16.26
C THR A 308 -2.41 -12.27 -15.29
N VAL A 309 -3.44 -13.02 -14.91
CA VAL A 309 -4.33 -12.64 -13.80
C VAL A 309 -3.99 -13.50 -12.59
N SER A 310 -3.76 -12.86 -11.45
CA SER A 310 -3.43 -13.56 -10.22
C SER A 310 -4.18 -12.95 -9.04
N GLN A 311 -4.30 -13.72 -7.96
CA GLN A 311 -4.95 -13.28 -6.73
C GLN A 311 -3.99 -13.28 -5.54
N GLY A 312 -4.30 -12.46 -4.55
CA GLY A 312 -3.71 -12.51 -3.23
C GLY A 312 -4.77 -12.41 -2.13
N TYR A 313 -4.47 -13.02 -0.99
CA TYR A 313 -5.28 -12.90 0.22
C TYR A 313 -4.46 -12.27 1.35
N GLY A 314 -5.12 -11.35 2.05
CA GLY A 314 -4.53 -10.60 3.14
C GLY A 314 -5.58 -9.96 4.04
N MET A 315 -5.11 -9.49 5.19
CA MET A 315 -5.90 -8.73 6.17
C MET A 315 -5.03 -7.61 6.73
N SER A 316 -5.63 -6.55 7.26
CA SER A 316 -4.89 -5.45 7.87
C SER A 316 -3.91 -5.91 8.94
N GLU A 317 -4.35 -6.87 9.75
CA GLU A 317 -3.63 -7.49 10.85
C GLU A 317 -2.40 -8.32 10.40
N LEU A 318 -2.23 -8.55 9.09
CA LEU A 318 -1.16 -9.36 8.49
C LEU A 318 -0.17 -8.53 7.65
N SER A 319 -0.30 -7.19 7.65
CA SER A 319 0.63 -6.26 6.99
C SER A 319 0.84 -6.25 5.45
N PRO A 320 -0.07 -6.67 4.55
CA PRO A 320 -1.30 -7.43 4.72
C PRO A 320 -1.23 -8.87 4.17
N VAL A 321 -0.28 -9.20 3.30
CA VAL A 321 -0.37 -10.37 2.43
C VAL A 321 0.03 -11.62 3.20
N SER A 322 -0.85 -12.62 3.24
CA SER A 322 -0.49 -13.95 3.76
C SER A 322 -0.42 -15.01 2.67
N HIS A 323 -1.23 -14.88 1.62
CA HIS A 323 -1.23 -15.79 0.49
C HIS A 323 -1.18 -15.02 -0.82
N ILE A 324 -0.43 -15.54 -1.78
CA ILE A 324 -0.31 -14.92 -3.09
C ILE A 324 -0.06 -15.98 -4.16
N THR A 325 -0.63 -15.75 -5.34
CA THR A 325 -0.27 -16.47 -6.55
C THR A 325 0.96 -15.80 -7.18
N PRO A 326 2.09 -16.51 -7.34
CA PRO A 326 3.29 -15.93 -7.96
C PRO A 326 3.03 -15.47 -9.41
N HIS A 327 3.86 -14.56 -9.90
CA HIS A 327 3.75 -13.95 -11.23
C HIS A 327 3.82 -14.94 -12.40
N ASP A 328 4.41 -16.11 -12.19
CA ASP A 328 4.48 -17.23 -13.14
C ASP A 328 3.37 -18.28 -12.91
N GLY A 329 2.39 -17.95 -12.08
CA GLY A 329 1.32 -18.85 -11.65
C GLY A 329 1.75 -19.94 -10.65
N GLY A 330 3.03 -19.97 -10.24
CA GLY A 330 3.59 -21.03 -9.38
C GLY A 330 4.30 -22.16 -10.14
N LEU A 331 4.46 -22.05 -11.48
CA LEU A 331 5.05 -23.10 -12.30
C LEU A 331 6.51 -23.39 -11.93
N ALA A 332 7.35 -22.36 -11.76
CA ALA A 332 8.77 -22.54 -11.47
C ALA A 332 9.02 -23.04 -10.03
N THR A 333 8.21 -22.60 -9.07
CA THR A 333 8.44 -22.88 -7.64
C THR A 333 7.64 -24.07 -7.12
N VAL A 334 6.38 -24.21 -7.52
CA VAL A 334 5.46 -25.25 -7.03
C VAL A 334 5.23 -26.36 -8.06
N GLY A 335 5.61 -26.14 -9.32
CA GLY A 335 5.46 -27.12 -10.41
C GLY A 335 4.04 -27.20 -10.98
N THR A 336 3.13 -26.30 -10.57
CA THR A 336 1.77 -26.22 -11.09
C THR A 336 1.31 -24.77 -11.11
N VAL A 337 0.48 -24.44 -12.11
CA VAL A 337 -0.22 -23.16 -12.16
C VAL A 337 -1.39 -23.18 -11.19
N ALA A 338 -1.53 -22.16 -10.36
CA ALA A 338 -2.66 -21.99 -9.45
C ALA A 338 -3.97 -21.84 -10.25
N PRO A 339 -5.08 -22.45 -9.78
CA PRO A 339 -6.41 -22.11 -10.28
C PRO A 339 -6.68 -20.60 -10.14
N LEU A 340 -7.39 -20.00 -11.11
CA LEU A 340 -7.65 -18.56 -11.10
C LEU A 340 -8.58 -18.12 -9.96
N ASP A 341 -9.35 -19.02 -9.38
CA ASP A 341 -10.19 -18.85 -8.19
C ASP A 341 -9.44 -19.14 -6.87
N SER A 342 -8.16 -19.51 -6.93
CA SER A 342 -7.31 -19.68 -5.76
C SER A 342 -6.69 -18.35 -5.30
N CYS A 343 -6.51 -18.18 -3.99
CA CYS A 343 -5.71 -17.07 -3.44
C CYS A 343 -4.20 -17.35 -3.39
N GLY A 344 -3.77 -18.49 -3.94
CA GLY A 344 -2.38 -18.93 -3.99
C GLY A 344 -1.90 -19.57 -2.69
N TRP A 345 -0.58 -19.54 -2.48
CA TRP A 345 0.07 -20.21 -1.35
C TRP A 345 0.53 -19.23 -0.29
N THR A 346 0.73 -19.73 0.92
CA THR A 346 1.30 -18.95 2.02
C THR A 346 2.66 -18.36 1.62
N VAL A 347 2.87 -17.07 1.87
CA VAL A 347 4.12 -16.34 1.56
C VAL A 347 5.35 -16.94 2.29
N PRO A 348 6.59 -16.70 1.84
CA PRO A 348 7.82 -17.13 2.50
C PRO A 348 7.83 -16.84 4.00
N ASN A 349 8.53 -17.65 4.80
CA ASN A 349 8.60 -17.54 6.26
C ASN A 349 7.23 -17.63 6.97
N GLY A 350 6.16 -17.98 6.25
CA GLY A 350 4.79 -18.07 6.76
C GLY A 350 4.34 -19.51 7.02
N VAL A 351 3.44 -19.65 7.99
CA VAL A 351 2.75 -20.92 8.29
C VAL A 351 1.26 -20.66 8.49
N SER A 352 0.43 -21.44 7.81
CA SER A 352 -1.02 -21.37 7.89
C SER A 352 -1.61 -22.63 8.51
N LYS A 353 -2.83 -22.54 9.05
CA LYS A 353 -3.57 -23.70 9.56
C LYS A 353 -5.07 -23.53 9.32
N LEU A 354 -5.75 -24.64 9.08
CA LEU A 354 -7.21 -24.70 9.06
C LEU A 354 -7.72 -25.28 10.38
N VAL A 355 -8.67 -24.58 10.99
CA VAL A 355 -9.22 -24.88 12.31
C VAL A 355 -10.74 -24.97 12.20
N ASP A 356 -11.31 -26.02 12.79
CA ASP A 356 -12.75 -26.15 12.93
C ASP A 356 -13.28 -25.09 13.93
N PRO A 357 -14.27 -24.27 13.55
CA PRO A 357 -14.70 -23.12 14.36
C PRO A 357 -15.38 -23.52 15.68
N ASP A 358 -16.02 -24.70 15.74
CA ASP A 358 -16.78 -25.15 16.91
C ASP A 358 -15.88 -25.85 17.93
N THR A 359 -14.89 -26.58 17.45
CA THR A 359 -14.04 -27.43 18.30
C THR A 359 -12.67 -26.84 18.58
N ALA A 360 -12.27 -25.81 17.84
CA ALA A 360 -10.90 -25.30 17.77
C ALA A 360 -9.84 -26.39 17.49
N ARG A 361 -10.27 -27.58 17.05
CA ARG A 361 -9.39 -28.70 16.71
C ARG A 361 -8.94 -28.58 15.26
N LYS A 362 -7.78 -29.18 14.98
CA LYS A 362 -7.20 -29.22 13.64
C LYS A 362 -8.16 -29.97 12.71
N SER A 363 -8.61 -29.34 11.63
CA SER A 363 -9.23 -30.09 10.54
C SER A 363 -8.19 -31.08 9.96
N THR A 364 -8.61 -32.33 9.81
CA THR A 364 -7.83 -33.45 9.24
C THR A 364 -8.17 -33.70 7.77
N SER A 365 -9.15 -33.00 7.20
CA SER A 365 -9.54 -33.20 5.81
C SER A 365 -8.53 -32.52 4.88
N ARG A 366 -7.89 -33.32 4.03
CA ARG A 366 -7.27 -32.84 2.78
C ARG A 366 -8.39 -32.50 1.79
N GLN A 367 -9.21 -31.50 2.08
CA GLN A 367 -9.98 -30.88 1.01
C GLN A 367 -8.99 -30.01 0.23
N ARG A 368 -8.88 -30.27 -1.08
CA ARG A 368 -8.09 -29.43 -1.98
C ARG A 368 -8.66 -28.01 -1.87
N VAL A 369 -7.83 -27.08 -1.41
CA VAL A 369 -8.04 -25.64 -1.45
C VAL A 369 -7.31 -25.11 -2.67
#